data_AF-A0A2S5L2J3-F1
#
_entry.id   AF-A0A2S5L2J3-F1
#
_cell.length_a   1.000
_cell.length_b   1.000
_cell.length_c   1.000
_cell.angle_alpha   90.00
_cell.angle_beta   90.00
_cell.angle_gamma   90.00
#
_symmetry.space_group_name_H-M   'P 1'
#
loop_
_entity.id
_entity.type
_entity.pdbx_description
1 polymer ?
#
loop_
_entity_poly.entity_id
_entity_poly.type
_entity_poly.pdbx_seq_one_letter_code
_entity_poly.pdbx_strand_id
1 'polypeptide(L)'
;MRNILLPRLALLSILSLSLSTAYACLDDQSIQQLQKNENAHLISRQVATMTDAIEDKLLIVYVQVNQEEKQADNLCPVTITYTLPTEDIAEANQLMNANPAKRIMLAGQGYELPTEQTLTATAGIDPSTLSIQHKDILQSAALGKNRASVELLYATLAQSRAVVSPNSINQTAWPKRLIEEEISLCESQFTSDSNPNACTCKTDAMSKKVSPRQLKYIKYLSNDPYSSATGALSSYKDLSEQINFECKLKKRG
;
A
#
# COMPACT_ATOMS: atom_id res chain seq x y z
N MET A 1 -35.23 -68.31 -47.73
CA MET A 1 -34.54 -68.15 -46.44
C MET A 1 -33.49 -67.06 -46.59
N ARG A 2 -33.56 -66.03 -45.72
CA ARG A 2 -32.48 -65.15 -45.20
C ARG A 2 -31.49 -64.49 -46.18
N ASN A 3 -31.01 -63.27 -46.01
CA ASN A 3 -31.38 -62.06 -45.26
C ASN A 3 -30.30 -61.00 -45.60
N ILE A 4 -30.74 -59.80 -45.99
CA ILE A 4 -30.30 -58.44 -45.57
C ILE A 4 -28.79 -58.09 -45.50
N LEU A 5 -28.36 -57.05 -46.23
CA LEU A 5 -27.85 -55.73 -45.73
C LEU A 5 -26.86 -55.03 -46.70
N LEU A 6 -27.35 -54.00 -47.40
CA LEU A 6 -26.65 -52.72 -47.63
C LEU A 6 -26.67 -51.91 -46.32
N PRO A 7 -26.08 -50.69 -46.20
CA PRO A 7 -24.80 -50.13 -46.66
C PRO A 7 -24.05 -49.45 -45.47
N ARG A 8 -22.91 -48.77 -45.66
CA ARG A 8 -22.57 -47.50 -44.95
C ARG A 8 -21.27 -46.86 -45.46
N LEU A 9 -21.44 -45.86 -46.33
CA LEU A 9 -20.57 -44.70 -46.40
C LEU A 9 -20.72 -43.90 -45.10
N ALA A 10 -19.60 -43.55 -44.47
CA ALA A 10 -19.53 -42.43 -43.53
C ALA A 10 -18.09 -41.91 -43.53
N LEU A 11 -17.77 -41.08 -44.53
CA LEU A 11 -16.60 -40.20 -44.46
C LEU A 11 -16.99 -39.02 -43.56
N LEU A 12 -16.57 -39.07 -42.30
CA LEU A 12 -16.66 -37.94 -41.37
C LEU A 12 -15.48 -37.00 -41.65
N SER A 13 -15.76 -35.95 -42.43
CA SER A 13 -14.90 -34.78 -42.55
C SER A 13 -14.94 -34.02 -41.22
N ILE A 14 -13.92 -34.22 -40.38
CA ILE A 14 -13.74 -33.43 -39.16
C ILE A 14 -13.36 -32.02 -39.58
N LEU A 15 -14.32 -31.12 -39.47
CA LEU A 15 -14.16 -29.68 -39.59
C LEU A 15 -13.32 -29.22 -38.39
N SER A 16 -12.00 -29.06 -38.59
CA SER A 16 -11.14 -28.37 -37.64
C SER A 16 -11.53 -26.90 -37.61
N LEU A 17 -12.43 -26.54 -36.68
CA LEU A 17 -12.63 -25.16 -36.25
C LEU A 17 -11.30 -24.69 -35.64
N SER A 18 -10.51 -23.99 -36.44
CA SER A 18 -9.50 -23.06 -35.93
C SER A 18 -10.22 -21.98 -35.15
N LEU A 19 -10.31 -22.16 -33.83
CA LEU A 19 -10.55 -21.08 -32.89
C LEU A 19 -9.44 -20.06 -33.12
N SER A 20 -9.77 -18.99 -33.84
CA SER A 20 -8.96 -17.78 -33.86
C SER A 20 -8.91 -17.26 -32.43
N THR A 21 -7.86 -17.61 -31.69
CA THR A 21 -7.50 -16.85 -30.50
C THR A 21 -7.25 -15.43 -30.97
N ALA A 22 -8.15 -14.51 -30.61
CA ALA A 22 -7.88 -13.09 -30.75
C ALA A 22 -6.49 -12.86 -30.12
N TYR A 23 -5.54 -12.33 -30.89
CA TYR A 23 -4.22 -11.98 -30.37
C TYR A 23 -4.43 -10.95 -29.27
N ALA A 24 -4.35 -11.38 -28.01
CA ALA A 24 -4.32 -10.48 -26.87
C ALA A 24 -3.12 -9.54 -27.07
N CYS A 25 -3.34 -8.24 -26.90
CA CYS A 25 -2.28 -7.24 -27.09
C CYS A 25 -1.16 -7.34 -26.04
N LEU A 26 -1.36 -8.13 -24.99
CA LEU A 26 -0.38 -8.50 -23.99
C LEU A 26 -0.55 -9.99 -23.65
N ASP A 27 0.56 -10.65 -23.33
CA ASP A 27 0.57 -12.01 -22.79
C ASP A 27 0.45 -12.01 -21.25
N ASP A 28 0.18 -13.18 -20.67
CA ASP A 28 -0.01 -13.33 -19.22
C ASP A 28 1.22 -12.87 -18.42
N GLN A 29 2.43 -13.08 -18.96
CA GLN A 29 3.67 -12.65 -18.32
C GLN A 29 3.75 -11.12 -18.25
N SER A 30 3.36 -10.42 -19.30
CA SER A 30 3.30 -8.96 -19.34
C SER A 30 2.25 -8.41 -18.38
N ILE A 31 1.08 -9.05 -18.28
CA ILE A 31 0.03 -8.68 -17.33
C ILE A 31 0.54 -8.82 -15.88
N GLN A 32 1.18 -9.94 -15.56
CA GLN A 32 1.78 -10.15 -14.24
C GLN A 32 2.88 -9.12 -13.95
N GLN A 33 3.68 -8.76 -14.96
CA GLN A 33 4.72 -7.75 -14.80
C GLN A 33 4.12 -6.35 -14.60
N LEU A 34 3.04 -5.99 -15.29
CA LEU A 34 2.31 -4.73 -15.06
C LEU A 34 1.77 -4.65 -13.63
N GLN A 35 1.18 -5.73 -13.12
CA GLN A 35 0.71 -5.80 -11.74
C GLN A 35 1.87 -5.62 -10.73
N LYS A 36 3.04 -6.22 -11.01
CA LYS A 36 4.25 -6.02 -10.19
C LYS A 36 4.75 -4.57 -10.27
N ASN A 37 4.74 -3.97 -11.45
CA ASN A 37 5.15 -2.57 -11.64
C ASN A 37 4.23 -1.62 -10.87
N GLU A 38 2.92 -1.89 -10.86
CA GLU A 38 1.96 -1.09 -10.09
C GLU A 38 2.19 -1.23 -8.59
N ASN A 39 2.36 -2.44 -8.07
CA ASN A 39 2.71 -2.64 -6.66
C ASN A 39 4.03 -1.96 -6.29
N ALA A 40 5.05 -2.06 -7.15
CA ALA A 40 6.33 -1.40 -6.96
C ALA A 40 6.18 0.14 -6.95
N HIS A 41 5.31 0.69 -7.81
CA HIS A 41 4.98 2.11 -7.81
C HIS A 41 4.37 2.53 -6.47
N LEU A 42 3.37 1.80 -5.95
CA LEU A 42 2.76 2.09 -4.65
C LEU A 42 3.81 2.04 -3.54
N ILE A 43 4.62 0.97 -3.46
CA ILE A 43 5.69 0.84 -2.47
C ILE A 43 6.70 1.99 -2.55
N SER A 44 7.01 2.47 -3.77
CA SER A 44 7.95 3.58 -3.99
C SER A 44 7.51 4.91 -3.38
N ARG A 45 6.23 5.06 -3.03
CA ARG A 45 5.69 6.25 -2.33
C ARG A 45 6.10 6.30 -0.86
N GLN A 46 6.70 5.22 -0.34
CA GLN A 46 7.24 5.12 1.02
C GLN A 46 6.20 5.35 2.15
N VAL A 47 4.92 5.17 1.85
CA VAL A 47 3.86 5.16 2.87
C VAL A 47 3.87 3.82 3.59
N ALA A 48 4.28 3.84 4.86
CA ALA A 48 4.54 2.61 5.62
C ALA A 48 3.32 1.68 5.75
N THR A 49 2.14 2.24 6.06
CA THR A 49 0.88 1.51 6.16
C THR A 49 0.41 0.92 4.83
N MET A 50 0.72 1.57 3.70
CA MET A 50 0.40 1.06 2.37
C MET A 50 1.27 -0.16 2.04
N THR A 51 2.56 -0.10 2.38
CA THR A 51 3.47 -1.23 2.18
C THR A 51 3.01 -2.44 3.00
N ASP A 52 2.66 -2.23 4.27
CA ASP A 52 2.17 -3.30 5.14
C ASP A 52 0.82 -3.87 4.63
N ALA A 53 -0.07 -3.03 4.11
CA ALA A 53 -1.34 -3.50 3.52
C ALA A 53 -1.15 -4.35 2.26
N ILE A 54 -0.14 -4.06 1.43
CA ILE A 54 0.22 -4.90 0.28
C ILE A 54 0.80 -6.24 0.76
N GLU A 55 1.71 -6.21 1.74
CA GLU A 55 2.32 -7.43 2.32
C GLU A 55 1.25 -8.34 2.96
N ASP A 56 0.28 -7.75 3.64
CA ASP A 56 -0.85 -8.44 4.28
C ASP A 56 -1.96 -8.86 3.29
N LYS A 57 -1.82 -8.51 2.00
CA LYS A 57 -2.81 -8.76 0.94
C LYS A 57 -4.17 -8.11 1.22
N LEU A 58 -4.17 -7.00 1.94
CA LEU A 58 -5.34 -6.17 2.21
C LEU A 58 -5.59 -5.18 1.06
N LEU A 59 -4.50 -4.57 0.55
CA LEU A 59 -4.50 -3.81 -0.70
C LEU A 59 -4.08 -4.74 -1.83
N ILE A 60 -4.99 -5.00 -2.77
CA ILE A 60 -4.74 -5.87 -3.92
C ILE A 60 -4.88 -5.08 -5.21
N VAL A 61 -3.91 -5.23 -6.10
CA VAL A 61 -3.95 -4.69 -7.47
C VAL A 61 -4.24 -5.83 -8.43
N TYR A 62 -5.19 -5.64 -9.34
CA TYR A 62 -5.45 -6.52 -10.48
C TYR A 62 -5.31 -5.74 -11.79
N VAL A 63 -4.81 -6.43 -12.82
CA VAL A 63 -4.69 -5.89 -14.18
C VAL A 63 -5.41 -6.84 -15.14
N GLN A 64 -6.29 -6.29 -15.97
CA GLN A 64 -7.06 -7.03 -16.98
C GLN A 64 -6.93 -6.34 -18.33
N VAL A 65 -6.77 -7.10 -19.41
CA VAL A 65 -6.72 -6.56 -20.78
C VAL A 65 -8.14 -6.40 -21.31
N ASN A 66 -8.46 -5.21 -21.80
CA ASN A 66 -9.76 -4.95 -22.45
C ASN A 66 -9.63 -5.33 -23.93
N GLN A 67 -10.14 -6.50 -24.32
CA GLN A 67 -9.97 -7.00 -25.69
C GLN A 67 -10.88 -6.31 -26.73
N GLU A 68 -11.87 -5.54 -26.29
CA GLU A 68 -12.88 -4.94 -27.16
C GLU A 68 -12.48 -3.55 -27.70
N GLU A 69 -11.44 -2.93 -27.14
CA GLU A 69 -10.99 -1.60 -27.55
C GLU A 69 -9.62 -1.71 -28.22
N LYS A 70 -9.55 -1.59 -29.55
CA LYS A 70 -8.31 -1.13 -30.17
C LYS A 70 -8.24 0.37 -29.98
N GLN A 71 -7.46 0.84 -29.00
CA GLN A 71 -7.09 2.26 -28.98
C GLN A 71 -6.28 2.59 -30.23
N ALA A 72 -6.44 3.82 -30.73
CA ALA A 72 -5.53 4.38 -31.72
C ALA A 72 -4.07 4.27 -31.20
N ASP A 73 -3.13 4.04 -32.11
CA ASP A 73 -1.67 4.03 -31.85
C ASP A 73 -1.05 2.78 -31.22
N ASN A 74 -1.52 1.56 -31.55
CA ASN A 74 -0.90 0.28 -31.09
C ASN A 74 -0.84 0.10 -29.56
N LEU A 75 -1.63 0.87 -28.81
CA LEU A 75 -1.71 0.74 -27.36
C LEU A 75 -2.64 -0.40 -26.97
N CYS A 76 -2.26 -1.11 -25.92
CA CYS A 76 -3.09 -2.13 -25.30
C CYS A 76 -3.88 -1.49 -24.14
N PRO A 77 -5.21 -1.36 -24.22
CA PRO A 77 -5.97 -0.88 -23.09
C PRO A 77 -6.07 -1.94 -22.01
N VAL A 78 -5.74 -1.54 -20.79
CA VAL A 78 -5.86 -2.37 -19.60
C VAL A 78 -6.73 -1.68 -18.57
N THR A 79 -7.49 -2.47 -17.84
CA THR A 79 -8.19 -2.06 -16.63
C THR A 79 -7.32 -2.41 -15.43
N ILE A 80 -6.97 -1.41 -14.63
CA ILE A 80 -6.28 -1.55 -13.35
C ILE A 80 -7.31 -1.36 -12.24
N THR A 81 -7.39 -2.35 -11.35
CA THR A 81 -8.35 -2.38 -10.25
C THR A 81 -7.63 -2.50 -8.92
N TYR A 82 -7.93 -1.59 -8.00
CA TYR A 82 -7.50 -1.66 -6.61
C TYR A 82 -8.66 -2.19 -5.76
N THR A 83 -8.38 -3.18 -4.91
CA THR A 83 -9.31 -3.65 -3.88
C THR A 83 -8.80 -3.20 -2.52
N LEU A 84 -9.67 -2.55 -1.76
CA LEU A 84 -9.40 -1.93 -0.47
C LEU A 84 -10.33 -2.49 0.61
N PRO A 85 -9.86 -2.69 1.86
CA PRO A 85 -10.73 -3.08 2.97
C PRO A 85 -11.70 -1.96 3.35
N THR A 86 -12.96 -2.31 3.63
CA THR A 86 -13.93 -1.31 4.14
C THR A 86 -13.53 -0.73 5.49
N GLU A 87 -12.85 -1.51 6.33
CA GLU A 87 -12.38 -1.06 7.64
C GLU A 87 -11.36 0.08 7.51
N ASP A 88 -10.41 -0.06 6.58
CA ASP A 88 -9.43 0.98 6.24
C ASP A 88 -10.13 2.26 5.75
N ILE A 89 -11.10 2.12 4.84
CA ILE A 89 -11.89 3.24 4.31
C ILE A 89 -12.66 3.95 5.45
N ALA A 90 -13.31 3.18 6.33
CA ALA A 90 -14.10 3.70 7.44
C ALA A 90 -13.22 4.45 8.45
N GLU A 91 -12.08 3.87 8.84
CA GLU A 91 -11.13 4.47 9.77
C GLU A 91 -10.60 5.81 9.24
N ALA A 92 -10.20 5.86 7.97
CA ALA A 92 -9.70 7.09 7.36
C ALA A 92 -10.78 8.19 7.24
N ASN A 93 -12.01 7.81 6.89
CA ASN A 93 -13.14 8.73 6.84
C ASN A 93 -13.46 9.29 8.24
N GLN A 94 -13.43 8.45 9.28
CA GLN A 94 -13.60 8.90 10.67
C GLN A 94 -12.53 9.93 11.04
N LEU A 95 -11.26 9.69 10.70
CA LEU A 95 -10.17 10.61 11.02
C LEU A 95 -10.27 11.94 10.26
N MET A 96 -10.67 11.92 8.99
CA MET A 96 -10.89 13.14 8.20
C MET A 96 -12.12 13.92 8.67
N ASN A 97 -13.17 13.24 9.12
CA ASN A 97 -14.37 13.89 9.67
C ASN A 97 -14.10 14.58 11.01
N ALA A 98 -13.18 14.05 11.81
CA ALA A 98 -12.71 14.72 13.02
C ALA A 98 -11.89 15.98 12.71
N ASN A 99 -11.40 16.15 11.48
CA ASN A 99 -10.56 17.27 11.04
C ASN A 99 -11.09 17.91 9.74
N PRO A 100 -12.27 18.57 9.77
CA PRO A 100 -12.93 19.06 8.56
C PRO A 100 -12.08 20.05 7.75
N ALA A 101 -11.24 20.86 8.40
CA ALA A 101 -10.32 21.77 7.72
C ALA A 101 -9.29 21.04 6.85
N LYS A 102 -8.73 19.91 7.35
CA LYS A 102 -7.79 19.07 6.61
C LYS A 102 -8.47 18.46 5.39
N ARG A 103 -9.71 18.00 5.53
CA ARG A 103 -10.50 17.46 4.43
C ARG A 103 -10.73 18.50 3.32
N ILE A 104 -11.12 19.72 3.68
CA ILE A 104 -11.32 20.83 2.72
C ILE A 104 -10.01 21.17 1.99
N MET A 105 -8.91 21.30 2.73
CA MET A 105 -7.60 21.63 2.17
C MET A 105 -7.10 20.58 1.16
N LEU A 106 -7.31 19.30 1.44
CA LEU A 106 -6.92 18.20 0.54
C LEU A 106 -7.83 18.11 -0.68
N ALA A 107 -9.15 18.28 -0.47
CA ALA A 107 -10.12 18.31 -1.57
C ALA A 107 -9.83 19.47 -2.55
N GLY A 108 -9.43 20.64 -2.04
CA GLY A 108 -9.00 21.76 -2.88
C GLY A 108 -7.77 21.49 -3.75
N GLN A 109 -6.99 20.45 -3.43
CA GLN A 109 -5.83 19.98 -4.20
C GLN A 109 -6.16 18.77 -5.09
N GLY A 110 -7.44 18.36 -5.16
CA GLY A 110 -7.87 17.21 -5.95
C GLY A 110 -7.64 15.86 -5.28
N TYR A 111 -7.25 15.84 -4.00
CA TYR A 111 -7.13 14.60 -3.23
C TYR A 111 -8.46 14.24 -2.57
N GLU A 112 -8.89 13.00 -2.75
CA GLU A 112 -10.12 12.47 -2.17
C GLU A 112 -9.88 11.08 -1.59
N LEU A 113 -10.49 10.80 -0.42
CA LEU A 113 -10.50 9.46 0.14
C LEU A 113 -11.43 8.56 -0.69
N PRO A 114 -11.05 7.29 -0.92
CA PRO A 114 -11.95 6.36 -1.58
C PRO A 114 -13.22 6.15 -0.77
N THR A 115 -14.35 6.06 -1.47
CA THR A 115 -15.68 5.76 -0.90
C THR A 115 -16.12 4.33 -1.18
N GLU A 116 -15.46 3.66 -2.13
CA GLU A 116 -15.76 2.31 -2.60
C GLU A 116 -14.58 1.37 -2.33
N GLN A 117 -14.88 0.09 -2.09
CA GLN A 117 -13.85 -0.96 -1.93
C GLN A 117 -13.06 -1.20 -3.21
N THR A 118 -13.65 -0.92 -4.37
CA THR A 118 -13.06 -1.23 -5.67
C THR A 118 -12.87 0.07 -6.45
N LEU A 119 -11.62 0.37 -6.80
CA LEU A 119 -11.29 1.52 -7.63
C LEU A 119 -10.77 1.03 -8.97
N THR A 120 -11.43 1.41 -10.05
CA THR A 120 -11.13 0.92 -11.39
C THR A 120 -10.69 2.07 -12.30
N ALA A 121 -9.67 1.85 -13.12
CA ALA A 121 -9.26 2.81 -14.14
C ALA A 121 -8.74 2.10 -15.39
N THR A 122 -9.16 2.59 -16.56
CA THR A 122 -8.60 2.16 -17.84
C THR A 122 -7.36 2.99 -18.17
N ALA A 123 -6.31 2.36 -18.68
CA ALA A 123 -5.10 3.01 -19.13
C ALA A 123 -4.55 2.36 -20.40
N GLY A 124 -3.90 3.14 -21.25
CA GLY A 124 -3.18 2.63 -22.43
C GLY A 124 -1.77 2.19 -22.07
N ILE A 125 -1.39 0.98 -22.48
CA ILE A 125 -0.04 0.42 -22.29
C ILE A 125 0.68 0.33 -23.64
N ASP A 126 1.95 0.74 -23.67
CA ASP A 126 2.86 0.38 -24.76
C ASP A 126 3.34 -1.07 -24.57
N PRO A 127 2.98 -2.00 -25.47
CA PRO A 127 3.32 -3.42 -25.32
C PRO A 127 4.83 -3.71 -25.35
N SER A 128 5.63 -2.82 -25.94
CA SER A 128 7.09 -3.02 -26.06
C SER A 128 7.85 -2.66 -24.78
N THR A 129 7.33 -1.71 -24.02
CA THR A 129 7.98 -1.19 -22.81
C THR A 129 7.23 -1.51 -21.52
N LEU A 130 5.97 -1.95 -21.63
CA LEU A 130 5.02 -2.08 -20.53
C LEU A 130 4.84 -0.77 -19.74
N SER A 131 5.05 0.37 -20.40
CA SER A 131 4.84 1.68 -19.80
C SER A 131 3.38 2.10 -19.95
N ILE A 132 2.86 2.70 -18.88
CA ILE A 132 1.53 3.33 -18.90
C ILE A 132 1.67 4.71 -19.53
N GLN A 133 0.73 5.05 -20.41
CA GLN A 133 0.67 6.37 -21.03
C GLN A 133 0.70 7.50 -20.01
N HIS A 134 1.51 8.52 -20.29
CA HIS A 134 1.71 9.64 -19.36
C HIS A 134 0.39 10.34 -18.99
N LYS A 135 -0.52 10.52 -19.95
CA LYS A 135 -1.84 11.14 -19.71
C LYS A 135 -2.67 10.38 -18.67
N ASP A 136 -2.54 9.06 -18.58
CA ASP A 136 -3.36 8.22 -17.72
C ASP A 136 -2.85 8.21 -16.26
N ILE A 137 -1.56 8.51 -16.06
CA ILE A 137 -0.94 8.60 -14.73
C ILE A 137 -1.03 10.00 -14.09
N LEU A 138 -1.51 11.01 -14.83
CA LEU A 138 -1.76 12.34 -14.29
C LEU A 138 -2.88 12.29 -13.24
N GLN A 139 -2.80 13.11 -12.19
CA GLN A 139 -3.85 13.23 -11.17
C GLN A 139 -5.21 13.72 -11.72
N SER A 140 -5.26 14.24 -12.94
CA SER A 140 -6.51 14.57 -13.63
C SER A 140 -7.20 13.33 -14.23
N ALA A 141 -6.45 12.27 -14.53
CA ALA A 141 -6.95 11.03 -15.10
C ALA A 141 -7.34 10.01 -14.02
N ALA A 142 -8.17 9.02 -14.39
CA ALA A 142 -8.76 8.06 -13.45
C ALA A 142 -7.70 7.26 -12.68
N LEU A 143 -6.66 6.75 -13.35
CA LEU A 143 -5.62 5.96 -12.70
C LEU A 143 -4.77 6.82 -11.75
N GLY A 144 -4.36 8.01 -12.19
CA GLY A 144 -3.65 8.95 -11.32
C GLY A 144 -4.46 9.37 -10.09
N LYS A 145 -5.78 9.56 -10.23
CA LYS A 145 -6.69 9.78 -9.09
C LYS A 145 -6.72 8.59 -8.15
N ASN A 146 -6.93 7.37 -8.67
CA ASN A 146 -6.97 6.17 -7.84
C ASN A 146 -5.67 5.98 -7.04
N ARG A 147 -4.51 6.16 -7.67
CA ARG A 147 -3.20 6.12 -6.98
C ARG A 147 -3.11 7.16 -5.87
N ALA A 148 -3.49 8.40 -6.14
CA ALA A 148 -3.48 9.47 -5.15
C ALA A 148 -4.45 9.21 -3.98
N SER A 149 -5.64 8.66 -4.27
CA SER A 149 -6.64 8.27 -3.26
C SER A 149 -6.15 7.13 -2.37
N VAL A 150 -5.52 6.10 -2.95
CA VAL A 150 -4.92 4.99 -2.19
C VAL A 150 -3.76 5.49 -1.32
N GLU A 151 -2.88 6.33 -1.86
CA GLU A 151 -1.78 6.94 -1.10
C GLU A 151 -2.32 7.78 0.08
N LEU A 152 -3.32 8.62 -0.17
CA LEU A 152 -3.96 9.43 0.87
C LEU A 152 -4.63 8.56 1.94
N LEU A 153 -5.34 7.50 1.54
CA LEU A 153 -5.98 6.57 2.46
C LEU A 153 -4.95 6.04 3.45
N TYR A 154 -3.89 5.42 2.96
CA TYR A 154 -2.89 4.81 3.82
C TYR A 154 -2.06 5.83 4.60
N ALA A 155 -1.73 6.99 4.03
CA ALA A 155 -1.07 8.08 4.77
C ALA A 155 -1.95 8.63 5.91
N THR A 156 -3.27 8.58 5.74
CA THR A 156 -4.25 8.93 6.78
C THR A 156 -4.25 7.87 7.88
N LEU A 157 -4.27 6.58 7.52
CA LEU A 157 -4.20 5.48 8.48
C LEU A 157 -2.90 5.44 9.28
N ALA A 158 -1.78 5.91 8.71
CA ALA A 158 -0.53 6.01 9.47
C ALA A 158 -0.70 6.90 10.71
N GLN A 159 -1.51 7.97 10.61
CA GLN A 159 -1.73 8.93 11.69
C GLN A 159 -2.52 8.34 12.86
N SER A 160 -3.58 7.56 12.58
CA SER A 160 -4.35 6.87 13.62
C SER A 160 -3.57 5.69 14.21
N ARG A 161 -2.91 4.89 13.36
CA ARG A 161 -2.23 3.66 13.79
C ARG A 161 -0.90 3.91 14.50
N ALA A 162 -0.32 5.10 14.36
CA ALA A 162 0.85 5.52 15.14
C ALA A 162 0.53 5.89 16.60
N VAL A 163 -0.75 6.08 16.96
CA VAL A 163 -1.15 6.49 18.30
C VAL A 163 -0.87 5.39 19.32
N VAL A 164 -0.11 5.73 20.37
CA VAL A 164 0.23 4.80 21.45
C VAL A 164 -0.73 5.01 22.62
N SER A 165 -1.61 4.04 22.85
CA SER A 165 -2.49 4.08 24.03
C SER A 165 -1.68 3.94 25.33
N PRO A 166 -2.00 4.65 26.42
CA PRO A 166 -1.32 4.49 27.71
C PRO A 166 -1.36 3.03 28.22
N ASN A 167 -2.47 2.35 27.96
CA ASN A 167 -2.71 0.96 28.34
C ASN A 167 -2.27 -0.05 27.28
N SER A 168 -1.57 0.40 26.22
CA SER A 168 -1.05 -0.50 25.20
C SER A 168 -0.09 -1.52 25.81
N ILE A 169 -0.16 -2.74 25.28
CA ILE A 169 0.79 -3.82 25.53
C ILE A 169 1.12 -4.38 24.16
N ASN A 170 2.39 -4.34 23.80
CA ASN A 170 2.86 -4.95 22.57
C ASN A 170 2.92 -6.48 22.76
N GLN A 171 2.27 -7.20 21.85
CA GLN A 171 2.26 -8.67 21.83
C GLN A 171 3.28 -9.26 20.86
N THR A 172 3.92 -8.43 20.02
CA THR A 172 4.86 -8.88 19.00
C THR A 172 6.29 -8.50 19.39
N ALA A 173 7.13 -9.49 19.68
CA ALA A 173 8.53 -9.24 19.99
C ALA A 173 9.23 -8.46 18.85
N TRP A 174 10.07 -7.49 19.22
CA TRP A 174 10.86 -6.77 18.22
C TRP A 174 11.93 -7.68 17.62
N PRO A 175 12.15 -7.62 16.30
CA PRO A 175 13.28 -8.31 15.68
C PRO A 175 14.61 -7.83 16.27
N LYS A 176 15.59 -8.73 16.42
CA LYS A 176 16.93 -8.40 16.97
C LYS A 176 17.58 -7.21 16.27
N ARG A 177 17.52 -7.20 14.93
CA ARG A 177 18.03 -6.10 14.11
C ARG A 177 17.38 -4.75 14.47
N LEU A 178 16.08 -4.72 14.71
CA LEU A 178 15.38 -3.50 15.10
C LEU A 178 15.84 -3.02 16.49
N ILE A 179 16.04 -3.94 17.43
CA ILE A 179 16.57 -3.61 18.77
C ILE A 179 17.96 -2.98 18.66
N GLU A 180 18.86 -3.59 17.87
CA GLU A 180 20.22 -3.10 17.65
C GLU A 180 20.22 -1.71 16.99
N GLU A 181 19.38 -1.50 15.96
CA GLU A 181 19.23 -0.21 15.29
C GLU A 181 18.72 0.88 16.26
N GLU A 182 17.73 0.58 17.10
CA GLU A 182 17.18 1.54 18.06
C GLU A 182 18.14 1.86 19.22
N ILE A 183 18.92 0.88 19.68
CA ILE A 183 19.98 1.13 20.67
C ILE A 183 21.03 2.06 20.08
N SER A 184 21.52 1.77 18.87
CA SER A 184 22.52 2.61 18.19
C SER A 184 22.00 4.04 17.96
N LEU A 185 20.73 4.17 17.53
CA LEU A 185 20.09 5.46 17.36
C LEU A 185 20.01 6.23 18.69
N CYS A 186 19.60 5.56 19.77
CA CYS A 186 19.58 6.15 21.11
C CYS A 186 20.97 6.63 21.53
N GLU A 187 22.00 5.81 21.36
CA GLU A 187 23.38 6.15 21.73
C GLU A 187 23.91 7.34 20.95
N SER A 188 23.48 7.50 19.69
CA SER A 188 23.85 8.68 18.89
C SER A 188 23.20 9.98 19.36
N GLN A 189 22.03 9.91 20.01
CA GLN A 189 21.21 11.06 20.36
C GLN A 189 21.23 11.42 21.85
N PHE A 190 21.56 10.45 22.71
CA PHE A 190 21.44 10.58 24.16
C PHE A 190 22.71 10.09 24.88
N THR A 191 22.83 10.50 26.14
CA THR A 191 23.86 10.05 27.10
C THR A 191 23.21 9.80 28.46
N SER A 192 23.89 9.06 29.31
CA SER A 192 23.55 8.92 30.72
C SER A 192 24.80 8.74 31.57
N ASP A 193 24.96 9.57 32.59
CA ASP A 193 26.06 9.45 33.55
C ASP A 193 25.75 8.42 34.66
N SER A 194 24.46 8.11 34.85
CA SER A 194 23.96 7.36 36.00
C SER A 194 23.46 5.95 35.66
N ASN A 195 23.28 5.65 34.38
CA ASN A 195 22.84 4.34 33.91
C ASN A 195 23.63 3.92 32.65
N PRO A 196 24.63 3.02 32.78
CA PRO A 196 25.40 2.57 31.63
C PRO A 196 24.57 1.80 30.59
N ASN A 197 23.40 1.27 30.98
CA ASN A 197 22.48 0.53 30.11
C ASN A 197 21.25 1.37 29.71
N ALA A 198 21.34 2.70 29.76
CA ALA A 198 20.19 3.60 29.55
C ALA A 198 19.49 3.41 28.19
N CYS A 199 20.25 3.21 27.11
CA CYS A 199 19.65 2.97 25.79
C CYS A 199 19.02 1.58 25.67
N THR A 200 19.58 0.57 26.32
CA THR A 200 18.94 -0.75 26.41
C THR A 200 17.64 -0.67 27.22
N CYS A 201 17.64 0.06 28.34
CA CYS A 201 16.44 0.33 29.14
C CYS A 201 15.35 0.99 28.29
N LYS A 202 15.69 2.03 27.52
CA LYS A 202 14.74 2.73 26.65
C LYS A 202 14.14 1.79 25.61
N THR A 203 14.98 1.05 24.90
CA THR A 203 14.53 0.14 23.83
C THR A 203 13.65 -0.98 24.40
N ASP A 204 14.01 -1.56 25.55
CA ASP A 204 13.19 -2.58 26.23
C ASP A 204 11.82 -2.01 26.65
N ALA A 205 11.80 -0.87 27.33
CA ALA A 205 10.56 -0.20 27.76
C ALA A 205 9.66 0.16 26.57
N MET A 206 10.24 0.68 25.48
CA MET A 206 9.49 1.02 24.27
C MET A 206 8.93 -0.23 23.60
N SER A 207 9.72 -1.30 23.50
CA SER A 207 9.31 -2.55 22.86
C SER A 207 8.14 -3.25 23.57
N LYS A 208 7.91 -2.96 24.85
CA LYS A 208 6.76 -3.48 25.61
C LYS A 208 5.45 -2.74 25.30
N LYS A 209 5.52 -1.54 24.74
CA LYS A 209 4.37 -0.67 24.48
C LYS A 209 4.04 -0.53 22.99
N VAL A 210 5.08 -0.45 22.16
CA VAL A 210 4.97 -0.14 20.73
C VAL A 210 5.33 -1.37 19.92
N SER A 211 4.49 -1.77 18.97
CA SER A 211 4.80 -2.88 18.06
C SER A 211 5.80 -2.46 16.97
N PRO A 212 6.51 -3.40 16.31
CA PRO A 212 7.41 -3.06 15.20
C PRO A 212 6.73 -2.26 14.09
N ARG A 213 5.49 -2.61 13.72
CA ARG A 213 4.70 -1.90 12.72
C ARG A 213 4.31 -0.50 13.18
N GLN A 214 3.86 -0.38 14.44
CA GLN A 214 3.54 0.93 14.99
C GLN A 214 4.76 1.85 15.03
N LEU A 215 5.95 1.33 15.38
CA LEU A 215 7.19 2.08 15.30
C LEU A 215 7.53 2.50 13.86
N LYS A 216 7.29 1.64 12.86
CA LYS A 216 7.45 1.98 11.43
C LYS A 216 6.55 3.17 11.05
N TYR A 217 5.31 3.19 11.51
CA TYR A 217 4.38 4.30 11.27
C TYR A 217 4.82 5.59 11.97
N ILE A 218 5.29 5.49 13.21
CA ILE A 218 5.86 6.61 13.97
C ILE A 218 7.07 7.21 13.25
N LYS A 219 7.99 6.37 12.76
CA LYS A 219 9.17 6.80 11.99
C LYS A 219 8.79 7.44 10.67
N TYR A 220 7.84 6.86 9.93
CA TYR A 220 7.30 7.43 8.71
C TYR A 220 6.77 8.84 8.96
N LEU A 221 5.90 9.00 9.96
CA LEU A 221 5.34 10.31 10.32
C LEU A 221 6.43 11.27 10.79
N SER A 222 7.43 10.82 11.55
CA SER A 222 8.50 11.70 12.05
C SER A 222 9.30 12.37 10.92
N ASN A 223 9.33 11.75 9.74
CA ASN A 223 9.96 12.28 8.54
C ASN A 223 8.97 13.02 7.61
N ASP A 224 7.67 12.97 7.89
CA ASP A 224 6.63 13.69 7.17
C ASP A 224 6.47 15.10 7.75
N PRO A 225 6.78 16.17 6.99
CA PRO A 225 6.73 17.54 7.48
C PRO A 225 5.31 18.00 7.87
N TYR A 226 4.26 17.29 7.44
CA TYR A 226 2.88 17.62 7.76
C TYR A 226 2.34 16.87 9.00
N SER A 227 3.05 15.86 9.49
CA SER A 227 2.58 15.04 10.62
C SER A 227 2.67 15.77 11.97
N SER A 228 3.62 16.70 12.13
CA SER A 228 3.80 17.45 13.38
C SER A 228 2.61 18.36 13.67
N ALA A 229 1.92 18.83 12.63
CA ALA A 229 0.75 19.70 12.73
C ALA A 229 -0.52 18.94 13.15
N THR A 230 -0.58 17.62 12.94
CA THR A 230 -1.80 16.83 13.23
C THR A 230 -1.81 16.25 14.64
N GLY A 231 -0.72 16.40 15.39
CA GLY A 231 -0.60 15.83 16.73
C GLY A 231 -0.51 14.29 16.74
N ALA A 232 -0.40 13.64 15.59
CA ALA A 232 -0.41 12.17 15.48
C ALA A 232 0.69 11.48 16.31
N LEU A 233 1.78 12.19 16.60
CA LEU A 233 2.92 11.69 17.37
C LEU A 233 2.93 12.14 18.84
N SER A 234 1.90 12.84 19.34
CA SER A 234 1.88 13.36 20.72
C SER A 234 2.04 12.24 21.75
N SER A 235 1.19 11.21 21.67
CA SER A 235 1.24 10.05 22.57
C SER A 235 2.59 9.34 22.59
N TYR A 236 3.26 9.23 21.43
CA TYR A 236 4.60 8.65 21.35
C TYR A 236 5.66 9.55 21.99
N LYS A 237 5.56 10.88 21.79
CA LYS A 237 6.48 11.85 22.41
C LYS A 237 6.37 11.78 23.93
N ASP A 238 5.14 11.82 24.46
CA ASP A 238 4.88 11.74 25.90
C ASP A 238 5.46 10.44 26.49
N LEU A 239 5.20 9.30 25.84
CA LEU A 239 5.77 8.02 26.24
C LEU A 239 7.30 8.02 26.17
N SER A 240 7.89 8.55 25.10
CA SER A 240 9.34 8.59 24.95
C SER A 240 9.99 9.49 26.00
N GLU A 241 9.37 10.61 26.37
CA GLU A 241 9.87 11.51 27.40
C GLU A 241 9.82 10.85 28.78
N GLN A 242 8.70 10.20 29.10
CA GLN A 242 8.57 9.41 30.33
C GLN A 242 9.65 8.32 30.41
N ILE A 243 9.82 7.51 29.37
CA ILE A 243 10.83 6.44 29.34
C ILE A 243 12.25 7.02 29.43
N ASN A 244 12.54 8.13 28.73
CA ASN A 244 13.85 8.77 28.81
C ASN A 244 14.16 9.20 30.27
N PHE A 245 13.18 9.77 30.97
CA PHE A 245 13.31 10.16 32.37
C PHE A 245 13.54 8.95 33.31
N GLU A 246 12.78 7.87 33.11
CA GLU A 246 12.92 6.62 33.87
C GLU A 246 14.30 5.98 33.66
N CYS A 247 14.75 5.91 32.40
CA CYS A 247 16.04 5.34 32.01
C CYS A 247 17.24 6.28 32.22
N LYS A 248 17.03 7.50 32.75
CA LYS A 248 18.06 8.51 33.03
C LYS A 248 18.81 9.01 31.80
N LEU A 249 18.12 9.10 30.65
CA LEU A 249 18.68 9.63 29.41
C LEU A 249 18.59 11.15 29.36
N LYS A 250 19.67 11.79 28.89
CA LYS A 250 19.73 13.22 28.55
C LYS A 250 20.13 13.36 27.09
N LYS A 251 19.51 14.29 26.37
CA LYS A 251 19.87 14.57 24.97
C LYS A 251 21.32 15.04 24.90
N ARG A 252 22.08 14.54 23.94
CA ARG A 252 23.43 15.06 23.65
C ARG A 252 23.31 16.52 23.21
N GLY A 253 24.10 17.38 23.84
CA GLY A 253 24.27 18.78 23.44
C GLY A 253 25.14 18.91 22.21
#